data_AF-A0AAU1VPQ7-F1
#
_entry.id   AF-A0AAU1VPQ7-F1
#
_cell.length_a   1.000
_cell.length_b   1.000
_cell.length_c   1.000
_cell.angle_alpha   90.00
_cell.angle_beta   90.00
_cell.angle_gamma   90.00
#
_symmetry.space_group_name_H-M   'P 1'
#
loop_
_entity.id
_entity.type
_entity.pdbx_description
1 polymer ?
#
loop_
_entity_poly.entity_id
_entity_poly.type
_entity_poly.pdbx_seq_one_letter_code
_entity_poly.pdbx_strand_id
1 'polypeptide(L)'
;MSRFAVALRSGLAAAALAGAVLGAPQAVASDVPAVAVSAKADATTLALAEEDPQATAAAATVCGTGYALNKAIPLPVGTEPDMRLATLFSYTNGAKGCAILDNNVGVSRYMYLKVCKVDGTGCDTDTGNFTQYAGPVYVSSIACAKVTAKMGTSSSNLSVNYSSDYVFPCN
;
A
#
# COMPACT_ATOMS: atom_id res chain seq x y z
N MET A 1 -43.22 -16.31 79.13
CA MET A 1 -41.82 -16.66 78.79
C MET A 1 -41.59 -16.15 77.38
N SER A 2 -41.18 -14.89 77.21
CA SER A 2 -39.77 -14.40 77.12
C SER A 2 -39.03 -14.94 75.89
N ARG A 3 -38.26 -14.18 75.08
CA ARG A 3 -38.06 -12.76 74.73
C ARG A 3 -36.66 -12.73 74.09
N PHE A 4 -36.49 -12.05 72.94
CA PHE A 4 -35.22 -11.44 72.44
C PHE A 4 -34.04 -12.41 72.11
N ALA A 5 -33.02 -12.12 71.31
CA ALA A 5 -32.71 -11.18 70.22
C ALA A 5 -31.30 -11.54 69.69
N VAL A 6 -31.09 -11.35 68.37
CA VAL A 6 -29.94 -10.66 67.70
C VAL A 6 -28.46 -11.10 67.94
N ALA A 7 -27.72 -11.14 66.81
CA ALA A 7 -26.27 -10.86 66.61
C ALA A 7 -25.26 -11.97 66.99
N LEU A 8 -24.08 -12.17 66.38
CA LEU A 8 -23.33 -11.52 65.29
C LEU A 8 -22.15 -12.47 64.87
N ARG A 9 -21.78 -12.46 63.58
CA ARG A 9 -20.40 -12.36 63.00
C ARG A 9 -19.24 -13.37 63.31
N SER A 10 -18.72 -14.01 62.25
CA SER A 10 -17.36 -13.81 61.63
C SER A 10 -16.56 -15.07 61.24
N GLY A 11 -15.97 -15.04 60.04
CA GLY A 11 -14.76 -15.78 59.61
C GLY A 11 -15.05 -17.09 58.85
N LEU A 12 -14.46 -17.42 57.70
CA LEU A 12 -13.26 -16.94 56.98
C LEU A 12 -13.37 -17.29 55.48
N ALA A 13 -12.61 -16.56 54.68
CA ALA A 13 -12.57 -16.55 53.23
C ALA A 13 -12.08 -17.86 52.57
N ALA A 14 -12.58 -18.11 51.35
CA ALA A 14 -11.84 -18.84 50.33
C ALA A 14 -12.02 -18.09 48.99
N ALA A 15 -10.98 -17.35 48.60
CA ALA A 15 -10.89 -16.69 47.30
C ALA A 15 -10.55 -17.74 46.23
N ALA A 16 -11.47 -17.99 45.30
CA ALA A 16 -11.16 -18.67 44.05
C ALA A 16 -11.11 -17.61 42.94
N LEU A 17 -9.91 -17.13 42.64
CA LEU A 17 -9.63 -16.32 41.45
C LEU A 17 -9.72 -17.23 40.22
N ALA A 18 -10.91 -17.31 39.62
CA ALA A 18 -11.04 -17.81 38.26
C ALA A 18 -10.51 -16.73 37.30
N GLY A 19 -9.26 -16.88 36.89
CA GLY A 19 -8.63 -16.01 35.90
C GLY A 19 -9.36 -16.11 34.56
N ALA A 20 -10.19 -15.12 34.26
CA ALA A 20 -10.60 -14.85 32.90
C ALA A 20 -9.35 -14.37 32.14
N VAL A 21 -8.75 -15.27 31.37
CA VAL A 21 -7.75 -14.92 30.37
C VAL A 21 -8.47 -14.05 29.35
N LEU A 22 -8.36 -12.72 29.52
CA LEU A 22 -8.62 -11.77 28.46
C LEU A 22 -7.62 -12.10 27.35
N GLY A 23 -8.06 -12.88 26.36
CA GLY A 23 -7.37 -13.01 25.09
C GLY A 23 -7.41 -11.63 24.44
N ALA A 24 -6.43 -10.78 24.77
CA ALA A 24 -6.13 -9.61 23.98
C ALA A 24 -5.89 -10.13 22.55
N PRO A 25 -6.54 -9.56 21.51
CA PRO A 25 -6.20 -9.90 20.14
C PRO A 25 -4.71 -9.67 19.99
N GLN A 26 -3.97 -10.76 19.79
CA GLN A 26 -2.56 -10.71 19.48
C GLN A 26 -2.52 -10.03 18.11
N ALA A 27 -2.21 -8.73 18.07
CA ALA A 27 -1.84 -8.08 16.84
C ALA A 27 -0.63 -8.84 16.32
N VAL A 28 -0.84 -9.72 15.34
CA VAL A 28 0.24 -10.31 14.59
C VAL A 28 0.92 -9.14 13.90
N ALA A 29 2.05 -8.70 14.46
CA ALA A 29 2.96 -7.84 13.71
C ALA A 29 3.36 -8.66 12.50
N SER A 30 2.72 -8.37 11.37
CA SER A 30 3.06 -8.97 10.09
C SER A 30 4.54 -8.63 9.88
N ASP A 31 5.40 -9.65 9.83
CA ASP A 31 6.87 -9.55 9.71
C ASP A 31 7.25 -9.11 8.28
N VAL A 32 6.49 -8.15 7.74
CA VAL A 32 6.67 -7.58 6.42
C VAL A 32 7.92 -6.71 6.50
N PRO A 33 8.94 -6.95 5.65
CA PRO A 33 10.13 -6.13 5.66
C PRO A 33 9.74 -4.66 5.50
N ALA A 34 10.17 -3.83 6.45
CA ALA A 34 9.88 -2.40 6.43
C ALA A 34 10.40 -1.79 5.13
N VAL A 35 9.47 -1.31 4.30
CA VAL A 35 9.80 -0.65 3.05
C VAL A 35 10.45 0.69 3.37
N ALA A 36 11.62 0.95 2.79
CA ALA A 36 12.23 2.26 2.90
C ALA A 36 11.31 3.29 2.23
N VAL A 37 10.91 4.33 2.95
CA VAL A 37 10.08 5.41 2.42
C VAL A 37 10.93 6.66 2.23
N SER A 38 10.79 7.31 1.07
CA SER A 38 11.46 8.57 0.76
C SER A 38 10.98 9.67 1.70
N ALA A 39 11.90 10.54 2.15
CA ALA A 39 11.55 11.74 2.91
C ALA A 39 10.65 12.72 2.13
N LYS A 40 10.50 12.52 0.81
CA LYS A 40 9.61 13.30 -0.07
C LYS A 40 8.23 12.65 -0.27
N ALA A 41 7.96 11.50 0.33
CA ALA A 41 6.65 10.87 0.26
C ALA A 41 5.58 11.76 0.92
N ASP A 42 4.45 11.93 0.26
CA ASP A 42 3.34 12.72 0.77
C ASP A 42 2.45 11.90 1.72
N ALA A 43 1.53 12.58 2.42
CA ALA A 43 0.64 11.95 3.38
C ALA A 43 -0.22 10.83 2.76
N THR A 44 -0.63 10.97 1.50
CA THR A 44 -1.37 9.94 0.77
C THR A 44 -0.50 8.70 0.56
N THR A 45 0.77 8.89 0.17
CA THR A 45 1.72 7.80 0.00
C THR A 45 1.95 7.04 1.31
N LEU A 46 2.10 7.77 2.42
CA LEU A 46 2.25 7.16 3.75
C LEU A 46 1.01 6.37 4.14
N ALA A 47 -0.19 6.96 4.00
CA ALA A 47 -1.44 6.30 4.33
C ALA A 47 -1.66 5.02 3.51
N LEU A 48 -1.34 5.02 2.22
CA LEU A 48 -1.45 3.83 1.36
C LEU A 48 -0.44 2.74 1.74
N ALA A 49 0.78 3.14 2.12
CA ALA A 49 1.78 2.19 2.60
C ALA A 49 1.39 1.54 3.94
N GLU A 50 0.69 2.28 4.80
CA GLU A 50 0.14 1.77 6.06
C GLU A 50 -1.12 0.91 5.85
N GLU A 51 -1.97 1.28 4.88
CA GLU A 51 -3.18 0.53 4.52
C GLU A 51 -2.84 -0.84 3.92
N ASP A 52 -1.85 -0.89 3.01
CA ASP A 52 -1.40 -2.11 2.36
C ASP A 52 0.14 -2.24 2.39
N PRO A 53 0.70 -2.63 3.55
CA PRO A 53 2.14 -2.83 3.69
C PRO A 53 2.63 -4.02 2.86
N GLN A 54 1.76 -4.98 2.56
CA GLN A 54 2.13 -6.18 1.79
C GLN A 54 2.31 -5.85 0.31
N ALA A 55 1.37 -5.15 -0.32
CA ALA A 55 1.51 -4.69 -1.69
C ALA A 55 2.71 -3.74 -1.84
N THR A 56 2.90 -2.84 -0.87
CA THR A 56 4.04 -1.93 -0.85
C THR A 56 5.36 -2.69 -0.76
N ALA A 57 5.48 -3.71 0.10
CA ALA A 57 6.69 -4.52 0.20
C ALA A 57 6.94 -5.43 -1.00
N ALA A 58 5.89 -6.02 -1.57
CA ALA A 58 5.99 -6.81 -2.79
C ALA A 58 6.49 -5.94 -3.96
N ALA A 59 5.94 -4.74 -4.10
CA ALA A 59 6.35 -3.77 -5.10
C ALA A 59 7.80 -3.31 -4.90
N ALA A 60 8.21 -3.02 -3.65
CA ALA A 60 9.60 -2.69 -3.34
C ALA A 60 10.57 -3.84 -3.70
N THR A 61 10.18 -5.08 -3.40
CA THR A 61 11.00 -6.28 -3.66
C THR A 61 11.28 -6.46 -5.15
N VAL A 62 10.26 -6.28 -6.01
CA VAL A 62 10.46 -6.42 -7.47
C VAL A 62 11.20 -5.23 -8.07
N CYS A 63 11.08 -4.02 -7.51
CA CYS A 63 11.92 -2.88 -7.91
C CYS A 63 13.40 -3.11 -7.57
N GLY A 64 13.68 -3.82 -6.48
CA GLY A 64 15.01 -4.24 -6.07
C GLY A 64 15.58 -3.44 -4.89
N THR A 65 16.68 -3.96 -4.32
CA THR A 65 17.33 -3.37 -3.15
C THR A 65 17.82 -1.94 -3.40
N GLY A 66 17.67 -1.06 -2.42
CA GLY A 66 18.13 0.33 -2.49
C GLY A 66 17.13 1.30 -3.11
N TYR A 67 15.96 0.81 -3.54
CA TYR A 67 14.83 1.63 -3.96
C TYR A 67 13.94 1.93 -2.74
N ALA A 68 13.59 3.20 -2.57
CA ALA A 68 12.66 3.67 -1.54
C ALA A 68 11.36 4.13 -2.17
N LEU A 69 10.23 3.89 -1.49
CA LEU A 69 8.91 4.33 -1.90
C LEU A 69 8.89 5.86 -2.03
N ASN A 70 8.60 6.34 -3.22
CA ASN A 70 8.55 7.77 -3.54
C ASN A 70 7.11 8.30 -3.58
N LYS A 71 6.22 7.58 -4.29
CA LYS A 71 4.80 7.90 -4.35
C LYS A 71 3.97 6.63 -4.44
N ALA A 72 2.80 6.66 -3.82
CA ALA A 72 1.69 5.75 -4.10
C ALA A 72 0.48 6.60 -4.49
N ILE A 73 -0.09 6.34 -5.67
CA ILE A 73 -1.18 7.13 -6.24
C ILE A 73 -2.38 6.19 -6.43
N PRO A 74 -3.50 6.42 -5.72
CA PRO A 74 -4.71 5.64 -5.96
C PRO A 74 -5.32 6.07 -7.29
N LEU A 75 -5.75 5.09 -8.09
CA LEU A 75 -6.34 5.30 -9.40
C LEU A 75 -7.72 4.64 -9.49
N PRO A 76 -8.72 5.31 -10.11
CA PRO A 76 -8.66 6.65 -10.70
C PRO A 76 -8.38 7.75 -9.66
N VAL A 77 -7.76 8.86 -10.07
CA VAL A 77 -7.50 9.97 -9.16
C VAL A 77 -8.81 10.65 -8.75
N GLY A 78 -8.91 11.07 -7.49
CA GLY A 78 -10.08 11.79 -6.97
C GLY A 78 -11.31 10.92 -6.69
N THR A 79 -11.16 9.59 -6.65
CA THR A 79 -12.20 8.67 -6.19
C THR A 79 -12.01 8.31 -4.73
N GLU A 80 -13.09 7.90 -4.07
CA GLU A 80 -13.07 7.35 -2.71
C GLU A 80 -12.20 6.07 -2.64
N PRO A 81 -11.62 5.72 -1.46
CA PRO A 81 -10.71 4.58 -1.32
C PRO A 81 -11.30 3.23 -1.74
N ASP A 82 -12.59 3.00 -1.51
CA ASP A 82 -13.32 1.78 -1.87
C ASP A 82 -13.59 1.66 -3.37
N MET A 83 -13.47 2.76 -4.11
CA MET A 83 -13.61 2.83 -5.57
C MET A 83 -12.26 2.75 -6.29
N ARG A 84 -11.16 2.55 -5.56
CA ARG A 84 -9.81 2.39 -6.10
C ARG A 84 -9.72 1.12 -6.93
N LEU A 85 -9.34 1.27 -8.19
CA LEU A 85 -9.16 0.17 -9.14
C LEU A 85 -7.70 -0.28 -9.22
N ALA A 86 -6.77 0.66 -9.04
CA ALA A 86 -5.34 0.41 -9.12
C ALA A 86 -4.56 1.33 -8.18
N THR A 87 -3.33 0.94 -7.85
CA THR A 87 -2.38 1.79 -7.13
C THR A 87 -1.10 1.89 -7.94
N LEU A 88 -0.76 3.11 -8.36
CA LEU A 88 0.51 3.37 -9.03
C LEU A 88 1.58 3.66 -7.98
N PHE A 89 2.48 2.72 -7.79
CA PHE A 89 3.66 2.89 -6.96
C PHE A 89 4.85 3.36 -7.79
N SER A 90 5.62 4.29 -7.21
CA SER A 90 6.93 4.67 -7.72
C SER A 90 7.96 4.54 -6.62
N TYR A 91 9.13 4.03 -7.00
CA TYR A 91 10.28 3.88 -6.14
C TYR A 91 11.50 4.54 -6.77
N THR A 92 12.41 5.03 -5.93
CA THR A 92 13.64 5.70 -6.38
C THR A 92 14.82 5.34 -5.51
N ASN A 93 16.02 5.31 -6.12
CA ASN A 93 17.29 5.24 -5.41
C ASN A 93 18.05 6.58 -5.44
N GLY A 94 17.35 7.67 -5.73
CA GLY A 94 17.91 9.03 -5.84
C GLY A 94 18.27 9.45 -7.25
N ALA A 95 18.54 8.50 -8.18
CA ALA A 95 18.86 8.81 -9.57
C ALA A 95 17.94 8.09 -10.57
N LYS A 96 17.62 6.83 -10.30
CA LYS A 96 16.80 5.95 -11.15
C LYS A 96 15.44 5.72 -10.53
N GLY A 97 14.46 5.48 -11.40
CA GLY A 97 13.08 5.24 -11.01
C GLY A 97 12.65 3.83 -11.36
N CYS A 98 11.74 3.29 -10.57
CA CYS A 98 10.99 2.08 -10.82
C CYS A 98 9.51 2.38 -10.60
N ALA A 99 8.63 1.90 -11.46
CA ALA A 99 7.19 2.06 -11.30
C ALA A 99 6.46 0.72 -11.46
N ILE A 100 5.40 0.55 -10.67
CA ILE A 100 4.54 -0.63 -10.66
C ILE A 100 3.09 -0.15 -10.57
N LEU A 101 2.23 -0.75 -11.39
CA LEU A 101 0.79 -0.51 -11.34
C LEU A 101 0.15 -1.75 -10.72
N ASP A 102 -0.26 -1.64 -9.47
CA ASP A 102 -0.92 -2.69 -8.72
C ASP A 102 -2.41 -2.80 -9.09
N ASN A 103 -2.94 -4.02 -9.14
CA ASN A 103 -4.32 -4.32 -9.49
C ASN A 103 -5.17 -4.56 -8.24
N ASN A 104 -6.03 -3.60 -7.89
CA ASN A 104 -6.86 -3.69 -6.69
C ASN A 104 -8.24 -4.31 -6.93
N VAL A 105 -8.56 -4.78 -8.14
CA VAL A 105 -9.89 -5.37 -8.44
C VAL A 105 -9.95 -6.91 -8.33
N GLY A 106 -8.83 -7.57 -8.08
CA GLY A 106 -8.76 -9.03 -7.83
C GLY A 106 -9.08 -9.92 -9.04
N VAL A 107 -9.20 -9.35 -10.24
CA VAL A 107 -9.45 -10.08 -11.48
C VAL A 107 -8.50 -9.60 -12.57
N SER A 108 -8.28 -10.44 -13.59
CA SER A 108 -7.45 -10.06 -14.73
C SER A 108 -7.99 -8.80 -15.42
N ARG A 109 -7.11 -7.83 -15.65
CA ARG A 109 -7.39 -6.57 -16.34
C ARG A 109 -6.32 -6.28 -17.37
N TYR A 110 -6.72 -5.63 -18.45
CA TYR A 110 -5.77 -4.98 -19.34
C TYR A 110 -5.08 -3.88 -18.55
N MET A 111 -3.75 -3.90 -18.51
CA MET A 111 -2.94 -2.88 -17.87
C MET A 111 -1.82 -2.46 -18.81
N TYR A 112 -1.47 -1.19 -18.72
CA TYR A 112 -0.37 -0.58 -19.46
C TYR A 112 0.34 0.37 -18.53
N LEU A 113 1.63 0.13 -18.33
CA LEU A 113 2.50 1.00 -17.57
C LEU A 113 3.69 1.39 -18.43
N LYS A 114 3.97 2.68 -18.53
CA LYS A 114 5.14 3.20 -19.22
C LYS A 114 5.79 4.30 -18.39
N VAL A 115 7.10 4.31 -18.37
CA VAL A 115 7.90 5.44 -17.90
C VAL A 115 8.85 5.88 -19.00
N CYS A 116 9.05 7.18 -19.16
CA CYS A 116 10.02 7.77 -20.09
C CYS A 116 10.82 8.86 -19.39
N LYS A 117 12.00 9.18 -19.90
CA LYS A 117 12.69 10.43 -19.54
C LYS A 117 11.84 11.64 -19.97
N VAL A 118 12.16 12.81 -19.41
CA VAL A 118 11.46 14.07 -19.72
C VAL A 118 11.44 14.42 -21.21
N ASP A 119 12.48 14.05 -21.95
CA ASP A 119 12.58 14.26 -23.40
C ASP A 119 11.81 13.22 -24.24
N GLY A 120 11.13 12.27 -23.59
CA GLY A 120 10.41 11.17 -24.23
C GLY A 120 11.29 10.02 -24.71
N THR A 121 12.60 10.05 -24.46
CA THR A 121 13.52 8.96 -24.81
C THR A 121 13.70 7.97 -23.65
N GLY A 122 14.33 6.83 -23.94
CA GLY A 122 14.68 5.84 -22.92
C GLY A 122 13.46 5.33 -22.15
N CYS A 123 12.37 5.07 -22.87
CA CYS A 123 11.14 4.57 -22.28
C CYS A 123 11.25 3.08 -21.97
N ASP A 124 10.59 2.70 -20.89
CA ASP A 124 10.33 1.30 -20.56
C ASP A 124 8.82 1.10 -20.40
N THR A 125 8.30 -0.03 -20.86
CA THR A 125 6.87 -0.29 -20.97
C THR A 125 6.56 -1.74 -20.65
N ASP A 126 5.53 -1.93 -19.83
CA ASP A 126 4.91 -3.23 -19.61
C ASP A 126 3.43 -3.17 -19.92
N THR A 127 2.91 -4.17 -20.64
CA THR A 127 1.51 -4.21 -21.08
C THR A 127 1.01 -5.62 -21.33
N GLY A 128 -0.25 -5.84 -21.02
CA GLY A 128 -0.87 -7.15 -21.10
C GLY A 128 -2.09 -7.25 -20.20
N ASN A 129 -2.56 -8.47 -19.99
CA ASN A 129 -3.60 -8.77 -19.03
C ASN A 129 -2.97 -9.32 -17.75
N PHE A 130 -3.12 -8.60 -16.65
CA PHE A 130 -2.48 -8.95 -15.38
C PHE A 130 -3.52 -9.13 -14.29
N THR A 131 -3.30 -10.12 -13.44
CA THR A 131 -4.12 -10.37 -12.24
C THR A 131 -3.59 -9.62 -11.03
N GLN A 132 -2.29 -9.37 -10.97
CA GLN A 132 -1.63 -8.78 -9.80
C GLN A 132 -1.11 -7.38 -10.08
N TYR A 133 -0.21 -7.21 -11.05
CA TYR A 133 0.34 -5.89 -11.36
C TYR A 133 0.95 -5.86 -12.77
N ALA A 134 1.16 -4.67 -13.30
CA ALA A 134 2.04 -4.40 -14.44
C ALA A 134 3.32 -3.70 -13.96
N GLY A 135 4.46 -4.00 -14.57
CA GLY A 135 5.80 -3.58 -14.17
C GLY A 135 6.64 -4.73 -13.61
N PRO A 136 7.82 -4.45 -13.01
CA PRO A 136 8.41 -3.12 -12.87
C PRO A 136 8.84 -2.53 -14.21
N VAL A 137 8.61 -1.23 -14.41
CA VAL A 137 9.24 -0.46 -15.49
C VAL A 137 10.26 0.51 -14.92
N TYR A 138 11.38 0.70 -15.60
CA TYR A 138 12.50 1.48 -15.09
C TYR A 138 12.81 2.72 -15.94
N VAL A 139 13.27 3.77 -15.27
CA VAL A 139 13.85 4.94 -15.93
C VAL A 139 15.22 5.25 -15.36
N SER A 140 16.17 5.52 -16.25
CA SER A 140 17.56 5.78 -15.85
C SER A 140 17.77 7.17 -15.24
N SER A 141 16.80 8.08 -15.39
CA SER A 141 16.78 9.43 -14.82
C SER A 141 15.36 9.77 -14.40
N ILE A 142 15.18 10.08 -13.12
CA ILE A 142 13.86 10.40 -12.55
C ILE A 142 13.41 11.84 -12.77
N ALA A 143 14.30 12.74 -13.20
CA ALA A 143 14.01 14.16 -13.32
C ALA A 143 12.85 14.39 -14.31
N CYS A 144 11.68 14.76 -13.80
CA CYS A 144 10.42 14.91 -14.55
C CYS A 144 10.12 13.71 -15.47
N ALA A 145 10.44 12.50 -15.02
CA ALA A 145 10.15 11.31 -15.81
C ALA A 145 8.63 11.15 -15.97
N LYS A 146 8.18 11.07 -17.22
CA LYS A 146 6.78 10.94 -17.57
C LYS A 146 6.32 9.51 -17.34
N VAL A 147 5.27 9.34 -16.55
CA VAL A 147 4.63 8.05 -16.30
C VAL A 147 3.24 8.04 -16.93
N THR A 148 2.90 6.94 -17.59
CA THR A 148 1.57 6.65 -18.11
C THR A 148 1.09 5.33 -17.53
N ALA A 149 -0.06 5.36 -16.87
CA ALA A 149 -0.71 4.19 -16.28
C ALA A 149 -2.13 4.07 -16.83
N LYS A 150 -2.48 2.91 -17.38
CA LYS A 150 -3.82 2.63 -17.89
C LYS A 150 -4.30 1.28 -17.39
N MET A 151 -5.60 1.17 -17.15
CA MET A 151 -6.26 -0.07 -16.77
C MET A 151 -7.65 -0.12 -17.41
N GLY A 152 -8.08 -1.31 -17.83
CA GLY A 152 -9.41 -1.51 -18.39
C GLY A 152 -9.75 -2.97 -18.65
N THR A 153 -10.86 -3.19 -19.34
CA THR A 153 -11.20 -4.52 -19.88
C THR A 153 -10.43 -4.83 -21.16
N SER A 154 -9.99 -3.80 -21.87
CA SER A 154 -9.12 -3.89 -23.05
C SER A 154 -8.40 -2.55 -23.28
N SER A 155 -7.48 -2.49 -24.24
CA SER A 155 -6.80 -1.25 -24.63
C SER A 155 -7.75 -0.15 -25.16
N SER A 156 -8.93 -0.54 -25.65
CA SER A 156 -9.96 0.37 -26.18
C SER A 156 -11.06 0.71 -25.18
N ASN A 157 -11.10 0.06 -24.01
CA ASN A 157 -12.11 0.28 -22.97
C ASN A 157 -11.41 0.41 -21.61
N LEU A 158 -10.99 1.64 -21.32
CA LEU A 158 -10.17 2.00 -20.16
C LEU A 158 -11.03 2.59 -19.05
N SER A 159 -10.86 2.05 -17.84
CA SER A 159 -11.41 2.60 -16.59
C SER A 159 -10.41 3.52 -15.90
N VAL A 160 -9.11 3.37 -16.18
CA VAL A 160 -8.02 4.25 -15.75
C VAL A 160 -7.24 4.68 -16.98
N ASN A 161 -7.02 5.99 -17.12
CA ASN A 161 -6.14 6.57 -18.13
C ASN A 161 -5.40 7.77 -17.52
N TYR A 162 -4.28 7.48 -16.86
CA TYR A 162 -3.50 8.43 -16.10
C TYR A 162 -2.16 8.69 -16.81
N SER A 163 -1.75 9.97 -16.87
CA SER A 163 -0.39 10.35 -17.27
C SER A 163 0.05 11.57 -16.49
N SER A 164 1.29 11.57 -16.01
CA SER A 164 1.83 12.67 -15.22
C SER A 164 3.35 12.69 -15.27
N ASP A 165 3.92 13.89 -15.21
CA ASP A 165 5.36 14.13 -15.09
C ASP A 165 5.79 14.32 -13.61
N TYR A 166 4.82 14.24 -12.68
CA TYR A 166 5.01 14.45 -11.24
C TYR A 166 5.01 13.15 -10.43
N VAL A 167 4.98 11.99 -11.09
CA VAL A 167 5.16 10.70 -10.39
C VAL A 167 6.59 10.59 -9.86
N PHE A 168 7.55 11.12 -10.60
CA PHE A 168 8.92 11.31 -10.14
C PHE A 168 9.22 12.80 -9.92
N PRO A 169 10.25 13.15 -9.11
CA PRO A 169 10.56 14.55 -8.82
C PRO A 169 10.99 15.36 -10.05
N CYS A 170 10.45 16.57 -10.17
CA CYS A 170 10.96 17.66 -10.98
C CYS A 170 11.73 18.61 -10.06
N ASN A 171 13.02 18.84 -10.28
CA ASN A 171 13.78 19.83 -9.52
C ASN A 171 13.62 21.22 -10.14
#